data_AF-A0AAE5RSJ6-F1
#
_entry.id   AF-A0AAE5RSJ6-F1
#
_cell.length_a   1.000
_cell.length_b   1.000
_cell.length_c   1.000
_cell.angle_alpha   90.00
_cell.angle_beta   90.00
_cell.angle_gamma   90.00
#
_symmetry.space_group_name_H-M   'P 1'
#
loop_
_entity.id
_entity.type
_entity.pdbx_description
1 polymer ?
#
loop_
_entity_poly.entity_id
_entity_poly.type
_entity_poly.pdbx_seq_one_letter_code
_entity_poly.pdbx_strand_id
1 'polypeptide(L)' 'MTAFTIRVPDEVANRLNEIAQKLDRSRSYMAAQAVENFVSREEWQLAEIEAGIAEADRGEVASDEDVARVIGKHIKATA' A
#
# COMPACT_ATOMS: atom_id res chain seq x y z
N MET A 1 -7.80 13.33 -19.66
CA MET A 1 -8.13 13.45 -18.23
C MET A 1 -9.59 13.09 -18.07
N THR A 2 -9.90 12.09 -17.25
CA THR A 2 -11.28 11.63 -17.03
C THR A 2 -11.75 12.15 -15.68
N ALA A 3 -12.96 12.70 -15.62
CA ALA A 3 -13.57 13.15 -14.38
C ALA A 3 -14.59 12.13 -13.90
N PHE A 4 -14.62 11.88 -12.60
CA PHE A 4 -15.64 11.08 -11.95
C PHE A 4 -15.99 11.70 -10.60
N THR A 5 -17.22 11.45 -10.14
CA THR A 5 -17.72 11.97 -8.88
C THR A 5 -17.51 10.94 -7.78
N ILE A 6 -16.82 11.32 -6.71
CA ILE A 6 -16.68 10.50 -5.51
C ILE A 6 -17.62 11.01 -4.42
N ARG A 7 -18.19 10.10 -3.65
CA ARG A 7 -18.88 10.43 -2.39
C ARG A 7 -17.93 10.16 -1.25
N VAL A 8 -17.76 11.15 -0.39
CA VAL A 8 -16.99 11.04 0.84
C VAL A 8 -17.82 11.66 1.98
N PRO A 9 -17.63 11.22 3.23
CA PRO A 9 -18.26 11.88 4.38
C PRO A 9 -17.88 13.37 4.45
N ASP A 10 -18.80 14.21 4.91
CA ASP A 10 -18.58 15.66 5.00
C ASP A 10 -17.33 16.01 5.83
N GLU A 11 -17.10 15.28 6.92
CA GLU A 11 -15.91 15.45 7.76
C GLU A 11 -14.61 15.25 6.97
N VAL A 12 -14.56 14.24 6.09
CA VAL A 12 -13.41 13.96 5.24
C VAL A 12 -13.22 15.07 4.20
N ALA A 13 -14.32 15.52 3.59
CA ALA A 13 -14.28 16.62 2.63
C ALA A 13 -13.74 17.92 3.25
N ASN A 14 -14.16 18.23 4.49
CA ASN A 14 -13.71 19.40 5.24
C ASN A 14 -12.22 19.31 5.58
N ARG A 15 -11.76 18.17 6.10
CA ARG A 15 -10.34 17.93 6.40
C ARG A 15 -9.46 18.03 5.14
N LEU A 16 -9.92 17.50 4.01
CA LEU A 16 -9.21 17.63 2.74
C LEU A 16 -9.12 19.08 2.27
N ASN A 17 -10.19 19.86 2.47
CA ASN A 17 -10.21 21.28 2.14
C ASN A 17 -9.21 22.09 2.98
N GLU A 18 -9.11 21.83 4.29
CA GLU A 18 -8.11 22.46 5.16
C GLU A 18 -6.68 22.14 4.74
N ILE A 19 -6.40 20.88 4.37
CA ILE A 19 -5.10 20.46 3.86
C ILE A 19 -4.78 21.21 2.56
N ALA A 20 -5.74 21.26 1.62
CA ALA A 20 -5.58 21.93 0.34
C ALA A 20 -5.24 23.42 0.51
N GLN A 21 -5.92 24.12 1.42
CA GLN A 21 -5.64 25.53 1.74
C GLN A 21 -4.24 25.73 2.30
N LYS A 22 -3.80 24.89 3.25
CA LYS A 22 -2.46 24.97 3.84
C LYS A 22 -1.33 24.71 2.84
N LEU A 23 -1.61 23.91 1.82
CA LEU A 23 -0.64 23.54 0.78
C LEU A 23 -0.72 24.45 -0.47
N ASP A 24 -1.59 25.46 -0.47
CA ASP A 24 -1.87 26.32 -1.63
C ASP A 24 -2.18 25.48 -2.89
N ARG A 25 -3.12 24.54 -2.73
CA ARG A 25 -3.59 23.64 -3.79
C ARG A 25 -5.11 23.58 -3.82
N SER A 26 -5.65 23.19 -4.97
CA SER A 26 -7.08 22.96 -5.09
C SER A 26 -7.47 21.63 -4.43
N ARG A 27 -8.70 21.56 -3.90
CA ARG A 27 -9.26 20.33 -3.35
C ARG A 27 -9.29 19.18 -4.36
N SER A 28 -9.57 19.50 -5.63
CA SER A 28 -9.55 18.51 -6.72
C SER A 28 -8.14 17.98 -7.00
N TYR A 29 -7.11 18.83 -6.93
CA TYR A 29 -5.72 18.39 -7.04
C TYR A 29 -5.36 17.43 -5.90
N MET A 30 -5.69 17.79 -4.66
CA MET A 30 -5.41 16.92 -3.50
C MET A 30 -6.15 15.58 -3.58
N ALA A 31 -7.40 15.59 -4.05
CA ALA A 31 -8.17 14.36 -4.29
C ALA A 31 -7.53 13.49 -5.37
N ALA A 32 -7.14 14.07 -6.50
CA ALA A 32 -6.46 13.33 -7.58
C ALA A 32 -5.15 12.71 -7.08
N GLN A 33 -4.30 13.49 -6.41
CA GLN A 33 -3.04 13.01 -5.83
C GLN A 33 -3.27 11.86 -4.83
N ALA A 34 -4.32 11.94 -4.00
CA ALA A 34 -4.64 10.88 -3.06
C ALA A 34 -5.05 9.57 -3.79
N VAL A 35 -5.84 9.68 -4.86
CA VAL A 35 -6.24 8.53 -5.69
C VAL A 35 -5.03 7.94 -6.41
N GLU A 36 -4.17 8.76 -7.01
CA GLU A 36 -2.96 8.31 -7.71
C GLU A 36 -2.01 7.55 -6.76
N ASN A 37 -1.81 8.08 -5.55
CA ASN A 37 -1.00 7.43 -4.53
C ASN A 37 -1.62 6.11 -4.05
N PHE A 38 -2.94 6.04 -3.94
CA PHE A 38 -3.63 4.81 -3.58
C PHE A 38 -3.45 3.77 -4.67
N VAL A 39 -3.78 4.09 -5.93
CA VAL A 39 -3.64 3.18 -7.07
C VAL A 39 -2.22 2.66 -7.19
N SER A 40 -1.22 3.53 -7.16
CA SER A 40 0.19 3.13 -7.27
C SER A 40 0.62 2.15 -6.16
N ARG A 41 0.12 2.35 -4.94
CA ARG A 41 0.42 1.45 -3.80
C ARG A 41 -0.26 0.10 -3.95
N GLU A 42 -1.54 0.09 -4.30
CA GLU A 42 -2.31 -1.15 -4.42
C GLU A 42 -1.89 -1.96 -5.65
N GLU A 43 -1.56 -1.33 -6.78
CA GLU A 43 -1.09 -2.03 -7.98
C GLU A 43 0.17 -2.85 -7.70
N TRP A 44 1.18 -2.25 -7.05
CA TRP A 44 2.39 -2.98 -6.68
C TRP A 44 2.08 -4.08 -5.67
N GLN A 45 1.28 -3.79 -4.64
CA GLN A 45 0.98 -4.76 -3.59
C GLN A 45 0.22 -5.98 -4.13
N LEU A 46 -0.78 -5.75 -4.99
CA LEU A 46 -1.54 -6.83 -5.60
C LEU A 46 -0.66 -7.67 -6.52
N ALA A 47 0.19 -7.04 -7.32
CA ALA A 47 1.13 -7.76 -8.18
C ALA A 47 2.09 -8.65 -7.40
N GLU A 48 2.65 -8.16 -6.28
CA GLU A 48 3.53 -8.96 -5.41
C GLU A 48 2.80 -10.12 -4.74
N ILE A 49 1.55 -9.91 -4.31
CA ILE A 49 0.73 -10.99 -3.72
C ILE A 49 0.47 -12.07 -4.76
N GLU A 50 0.06 -11.69 -5.98
CA GLU A 50 -0.20 -12.64 -7.07
C GLU A 50 1.07 -13.40 -7.46
N ALA A 51 2.22 -12.71 -7.53
CA ALA A 51 3.51 -13.32 -7.80
C ALA A 51 3.89 -14.34 -6.71
N GLY A 52 3.79 -13.95 -5.43
CA GLY A 52 4.12 -14.82 -4.30
C GLY A 52 3.21 -16.06 -4.21
N ILE A 53 1.92 -15.93 -4.54
CA ILE A 53 1.02 -17.09 -4.66
C ILE A 53 1.49 -18.01 -5.79
N ALA A 54 1.80 -17.46 -6.97
CA ALA A 54 2.25 -18.26 -8.11
C ALA A 54 3.59 -18.97 -7.85
N GLU A 55 4.51 -18.33 -7.11
CA GLU A 55 5.76 -18.94 -6.64
C GLU A 55 5.48 -20.10 -5.66
N ALA A 56 4.59 -19.89 -4.70
CA ALA A 56 4.18 -20.93 -3.76
C ALA A 56 3.54 -22.15 -4.45
N ASP A 57 2.68 -21.91 -5.45
CA ASP A 57 2.06 -22.97 -6.24
C ASP A 57 3.10 -23.76 -7.07
N ARG A 58 4.22 -23.14 -7.45
CA ARG A 58 5.37 -23.80 -8.10
C ARG A 58 6.33 -24.46 -7.10
N GLY A 59 6.10 -24.31 -5.80
CA GLY A 59 7.00 -24.80 -4.75
C GLY A 59 8.28 -23.95 -4.60
N GLU A 60 8.31 -22.74 -5.15
CA GLU A 60 9.42 -21.78 -5.03
C GLU A 60 9.40 -21.06 -3.67
N VAL A 61 9.23 -21.83 -2.61
CA VAL A 61 9.22 -21.35 -1.23
C VAL A 61 10.43 -21.87 -0.47
N ALA A 62 10.84 -21.14 0.56
CA ALA A 62 11.91 -21.59 1.44
C ALA A 62 11.52 -22.90 2.12
N SER A 63 12.48 -23.83 2.21
CA SER A 63 12.31 -25.04 3.00
C SER A 63 12.28 -24.73 4.50
N ASP A 64 11.75 -25.65 5.30
CA ASP A 64 11.77 -25.53 6.77
C ASP A 64 13.20 -25.32 7.30
N GLU A 65 14.20 -25.97 6.70
CA GLU A 65 15.61 -25.81 7.05
C GLU A 65 16.12 -24.39 6.75
N ASP A 66 15.75 -23.83 5.60
CA ASP A 66 16.10 -22.45 5.23
C ASP A 66 15.49 -21.43 6.20
N VAL A 67 14.22 -21.62 6.55
CA VAL A 67 13.51 -20.78 7.51
C VAL A 67 14.17 -20.86 8.89
N ALA A 68 14.43 -22.08 9.38
CA ALA A 68 15.08 -22.29 10.68
C ALA A 68 16.47 -21.64 10.75
N ARG A 69 17.26 -21.75 9.68
CA ARG A 69 18.58 -21.13 9.55
C ARG A 69 18.52 -19.60 9.61
N VAL A 70 17.56 -18.97 8.93
CA VAL A 70 17.40 -17.50 8.94
C VAL A 70 16.98 -17.01 10.33
N ILE A 71 15.98 -17.66 10.93
CA ILE A 71 15.47 -17.33 12.26
C ILE A 71 16.58 -17.45 13.31
N GLY A 72 17.29 -18.58 13.34
CA GLY A 72 18.37 -18.83 14.31
C GLY A 72 19.53 -17.83 14.22
N LYS A 73 19.77 -17.24 13.04
CA LYS A 73 20.81 -16.22 12.85
C LYS A 73 20.40 -14.84 13.40
N HIS A 74 19.11 -14.48 13.40
CA HIS A 74 18.67 -13.09 13.64
C HIS A 74 17.92 -12.91 14.95
N ILE A 75 17.35 -13.96 15.52
CA ILE A 75 16.78 -13.93 16.86
C ILE A 75 17.87 -14.36 17.84
N LYS A 76 18.49 -13.40 18.54
CA LYS A 76 19.26 -13.75 19.75
C LYS A 76 18.29 -14.42 20.71
N ALA A 77 18.60 -15.63 21.16
CA ALA A 77 17.89 -16.24 22.27
C ALA A 77 17.94 -15.26 23.44
N THR A 78 16.81 -14.68 23.80
CA THR A 78 16.65 -13.92 25.04
C THR A 78 16.77 -14.96 26.15
N ALA A 79 17.98 -15.09 26.70
CA ALA A 79 18.26 -15.81 27.93
C ALA A 79 18.02 -14.90 29.13
#